data_AF-A0A9P8PRL7-F1
#
_entry.id   AF-A0A9P8PRL7-F1
#
_cell.length_a   1.000
_cell.length_b   1.000
_cell.length_c   1.000
_cell.angle_alpha   90.00
_cell.angle_beta   90.00
_cell.angle_gamma   90.00
#
_symmetry.space_group_name_H-M   'P 1'
#
loop_
_entity.id
_entity.type
_entity.pdbx_description
1 polymer ?
#
loop_
_entity_poly.entity_id
_entity_poly.type
_entity_poly.pdbx_seq_one_letter_code
_entity_poly.pdbx_strand_id
1 'polypeptide(L)'
;MFRTVASKSVRQVTKTSLRNNSTKHAELPPWALEPAFKAEPAKGKAFIEAIEAEKHHAQQTSSLWRKISYFIAAPAVVATAINTYFVEAEHAKHREHLTHVPDSEWPLDYEFQNIRTKNFFWGDGDKTLFWNPIVNRHVKPE
;
A
#
# COMPACT_ATOMS: atom_id res chain seq x y z
N MET A 1 -45.13 -33.25 40.38
CA MET A 1 -45.15 -32.19 41.41
C MET A 1 -43.87 -32.29 42.22
N PHE A 2 -43.37 -31.16 42.72
CA PHE A 2 -42.08 -30.92 43.40
C PHE A 2 -40.88 -30.61 42.48
N ARG A 3 -40.55 -29.32 42.37
CA ARG A 3 -39.17 -28.85 42.42
C ARG A 3 -39.10 -27.51 43.17
N THR A 4 -38.09 -27.45 44.00
CA THR A 4 -37.87 -26.58 45.15
C THR A 4 -37.55 -25.13 44.77
N VAL A 5 -38.05 -24.21 45.59
CA VAL A 5 -37.74 -22.78 45.61
C VAL A 5 -36.30 -22.55 46.05
N ALA A 6 -35.56 -21.69 45.35
CA ALA A 6 -34.30 -21.13 45.84
C ALA A 6 -34.22 -19.63 45.53
N SER A 7 -34.79 -18.82 46.42
CA SER A 7 -34.50 -17.40 46.53
C SER A 7 -33.03 -17.21 46.90
N LYS A 8 -32.26 -16.54 46.04
CA LYS A 8 -30.90 -16.11 46.40
C LYS A 8 -30.99 -14.91 47.34
N SER A 9 -31.05 -15.20 48.64
CA SER A 9 -30.82 -14.21 49.69
C SER A 9 -29.40 -13.65 49.55
N VAL A 10 -29.30 -12.38 49.18
CA VAL A 10 -28.05 -11.62 49.17
C VAL A 10 -27.63 -11.45 50.63
N ARG A 11 -26.60 -12.19 51.05
CA ARG A 11 -25.97 -12.00 52.37
C ARG A 11 -25.38 -10.59 52.44
N GLN A 12 -25.91 -9.76 53.33
CA GLN A 12 -25.20 -8.55 53.76
C GLN A 12 -23.91 -8.98 54.47
N VAL A 13 -22.78 -8.57 53.88
CA VAL A 13 -21.46 -8.78 54.45
C VAL A 13 -21.33 -7.88 55.68
N THR A 14 -21.33 -8.49 56.87
CA THR A 14 -21.00 -7.82 58.12
C THR A 14 -19.53 -7.41 58.10
N LYS A 15 -19.26 -6.16 58.48
CA LYS A 15 -17.92 -5.55 58.49
C LYS A 15 -17.03 -6.28 59.51
N THR A 16 -16.23 -7.22 59.04
CA THR A 16 -15.15 -7.80 59.83
C THR A 16 -14.10 -6.73 60.08
N SER A 17 -13.82 -6.46 61.36
CA SER A 17 -12.80 -5.52 61.83
C SER A 17 -11.42 -5.93 61.31
N LEU A 18 -10.95 -5.27 60.25
CA LEU A 18 -9.57 -5.37 59.79
C LEU A 18 -8.67 -4.54 60.71
N ARG A 19 -7.54 -5.13 61.14
CA ARG A 19 -6.50 -4.48 61.94
C ARG A 19 -5.96 -3.28 61.17
N ASN A 20 -6.15 -2.08 61.71
CA ASN A 20 -5.60 -0.82 61.20
C ASN A 20 -4.07 -0.78 61.38
N ASN A 21 -3.32 -1.22 60.37
CA ASN A 21 -1.95 -0.78 60.15
C ASN A 21 -2.00 0.39 59.17
N SER A 22 -2.14 1.60 59.72
CA SER A 22 -2.15 2.86 58.98
C SER A 22 -0.75 3.16 58.44
N THR A 23 -0.52 2.85 57.16
CA THR A 23 0.37 3.68 56.34
C THR A 23 -0.45 4.92 55.99
N LYS A 24 -0.07 6.09 56.54
CA LYS A 24 -0.81 7.36 56.46
C LYS A 24 -1.05 7.92 55.04
N HIS A 25 -0.71 7.15 54.00
CA HIS A 25 -0.79 7.50 52.59
C HIS A 25 -1.49 6.42 51.73
N ALA A 26 -2.11 5.40 52.33
CA ALA A 26 -2.77 4.31 51.59
C ALA A 26 -4.27 4.54 51.30
N GLU A 27 -4.80 5.72 51.63
CA GLU A 27 -6.18 6.10 51.31
C GLU A 27 -6.17 6.84 49.97
N LEU A 28 -6.92 6.32 49.00
CA LEU A 28 -7.11 6.96 47.70
C LEU A 28 -7.63 8.39 47.91
N PRO A 29 -7.15 9.40 47.16
CA PRO A 29 -7.68 10.75 47.28
C PRO A 29 -9.19 10.74 46.98
N PRO A 30 -9.97 11.67 47.57
CA PRO A 30 -11.43 11.59 47.55
C PRO A 30 -12.04 11.58 46.14
N TRP A 31 -11.34 12.15 45.17
CA TRP A 31 -11.73 12.20 43.75
C TRP A 31 -11.16 11.05 42.90
N ALA A 32 -10.40 10.12 43.48
CA ALA A 32 -9.73 9.04 42.75
C ALA A 32 -10.69 8.08 42.01
N LEU A 33 -11.92 7.96 42.51
CA LEU A 33 -12.96 7.08 41.96
C LEU A 33 -14.07 7.86 41.24
N GLU A 34 -13.92 9.18 41.12
CA GLU A 34 -14.86 9.99 40.35
C GLU A 34 -14.63 9.76 38.85
N PRO A 35 -15.71 9.65 38.05
CA PRO A 35 -15.57 9.48 36.61
C PRO A 35 -14.93 10.73 36.00
N ALA A 36 -13.77 10.55 35.35
CA ALA A 36 -13.03 11.65 34.72
C ALA A 36 -13.79 12.33 33.56
N PHE A 37 -14.75 11.63 32.95
CA PHE A 37 -15.52 12.13 31.80
C PHE A 37 -17.02 11.96 32.02
N LYS A 38 -17.78 12.94 31.52
CA LYS A 38 -19.25 12.88 31.47
C LYS A 38 -19.68 12.29 30.13
N ALA A 39 -20.59 11.32 30.17
CA ALA A 39 -21.12 10.69 28.96
C ALA A 39 -22.07 11.66 28.24
N GLU A 40 -21.81 11.92 26.96
CA GLU A 40 -22.66 12.72 26.07
C GLU A 40 -23.29 11.79 25.01
N PRO A 41 -24.44 11.15 25.32
CA PRO A 41 -25.00 10.10 24.47
C PRO A 41 -25.44 10.60 23.09
N ALA A 42 -25.85 11.88 22.98
CA ALA A 42 -26.26 12.47 21.71
C ALA A 42 -25.12 12.56 20.69
N LYS A 43 -23.92 12.99 21.13
CA LYS A 43 -22.72 13.05 20.27
C LYS A 43 -22.23 11.66 19.90
N GLY A 44 -22.29 10.71 20.84
CA GLY A 44 -21.97 9.31 20.57
C GLY A 44 -22.89 8.69 19.52
N LYS A 45 -24.21 8.94 19.60
CA LYS A 45 -25.18 8.47 18.60
C LYS A 45 -24.91 9.09 17.22
N ALA A 46 -24.71 10.41 17.16
CA ALA A 46 -24.41 11.10 15.91
C ALA A 46 -23.13 10.57 15.24
N PHE A 47 -22.10 10.21 16.03
CA PHE A 47 -20.87 9.60 15.51
C PHE A 47 -21.11 8.21 14.92
N ILE A 48 -21.91 7.38 15.59
CA ILE A 48 -22.28 6.04 15.08
C ILE A 48 -23.07 6.18 13.78
N GLU A 49 -24.05 7.08 13.73
CA GLU A 49 -24.84 7.38 12.52
C GLU A 49 -23.96 7.86 11.36
N ALA A 50 -22.97 8.72 11.65
CA ALA A 50 -22.02 9.20 10.65
C ALA A 50 -21.17 8.07 10.05
N ILE A 51 -20.69 7.13 10.89
CA ILE A 51 -19.95 5.95 10.42
C ILE A 51 -20.82 5.06 9.53
N GLU A 52 -22.08 4.85 9.91
CA GLU A 52 -23.01 4.04 9.11
C GLU A 52 -23.30 4.70 7.76
N ALA A 53 -23.52 6.02 7.74
CA ALA A 53 -23.69 6.81 6.53
C ALA A 53 -22.45 6.73 5.62
N GLU A 54 -21.25 6.84 6.20
CA GLU A 54 -19.99 6.73 5.46
C GLU A 54 -19.82 5.33 4.84
N LYS A 55 -20.10 4.27 5.61
CA LYS A 55 -20.06 2.89 5.09
C LYS A 55 -21.01 2.69 3.92
N HIS A 56 -22.24 3.20 4.03
CA HIS A 56 -23.22 3.10 2.95
C HIS A 56 -22.76 3.87 1.70
N HIS A 57 -22.25 5.10 1.87
CA HIS A 57 -21.70 5.88 0.77
C HIS A 57 -20.51 5.17 0.10
N ALA A 58 -19.57 4.65 0.90
CA ALA A 58 -18.39 3.93 0.40
C ALA A 58 -18.75 2.69 -0.43
N GLN A 59 -19.79 1.94 -0.05
CA GLN A 59 -20.28 0.80 -0.83
C GLN A 59 -20.76 1.21 -2.23
N GLN A 60 -21.49 2.32 -2.32
CA GLN A 60 -21.97 2.87 -3.59
C GLN A 60 -20.81 3.39 -4.45
N THR A 61 -19.89 4.16 -3.85
CA THR A 61 -18.70 4.69 -4.53
C THR A 61 -17.79 3.57 -5.04
N SER A 62 -17.53 2.54 -4.24
CA SER A 62 -16.71 1.39 -4.66
C SER A 62 -17.34 0.65 -5.83
N SER A 63 -18.66 0.45 -5.80
CA SER A 63 -19.40 -0.19 -6.91
C SER A 63 -19.35 0.65 -8.19
N LEU A 64 -19.41 1.98 -8.09
CA LEU A 64 -19.27 2.89 -9.22
C LEU A 64 -17.88 2.79 -9.84
N TRP A 65 -16.82 2.90 -9.03
CA TRP A 65 -15.44 2.84 -9.54
C TRP A 65 -15.11 1.50 -10.16
N ARG A 66 -15.60 0.39 -9.58
CA ARG A 66 -15.44 -0.93 -10.20
C ARG A 66 -16.05 -0.99 -11.60
N LYS A 67 -17.22 -0.38 -11.81
CA LYS A 67 -17.85 -0.28 -13.13
C LYS A 67 -17.00 0.57 -14.08
N ILE A 68 -16.53 1.73 -13.65
CA ILE A 68 -15.66 2.59 -14.46
C ILE A 68 -14.37 1.84 -14.87
N SER A 69 -13.73 1.13 -13.95
CA SER A 69 -12.54 0.34 -14.25
C SER A 69 -12.80 -0.72 -15.32
N TYR A 70 -13.92 -1.45 -15.24
CA TYR A 70 -14.22 -2.51 -16.21
C TYR A 70 -14.79 -2.01 -17.53
N PHE A 71 -15.62 -0.97 -17.52
CA PHE A 71 -16.32 -0.50 -18.72
C PHE A 71 -15.58 0.61 -19.47
N ILE A 72 -14.62 1.28 -18.83
CA ILE A 72 -13.86 2.37 -19.45
C ILE A 72 -12.38 2.03 -19.48
N ALA A 73 -11.76 1.80 -18.32
CA ALA A 73 -10.31 1.61 -18.27
C ALA A 73 -9.87 0.32 -18.99
N ALA A 74 -10.55 -0.80 -18.78
CA ALA A 74 -10.19 -2.05 -19.44
C ALA A 74 -10.30 -1.97 -20.98
N PRO A 75 -11.39 -1.45 -21.59
CA PRO A 75 -11.42 -1.22 -23.04
C PRO A 75 -10.34 -0.26 -23.54
N ALA A 76 -10.04 0.80 -22.79
CA ALA A 76 -8.97 1.74 -23.16
C ALA A 76 -7.58 1.06 -23.15
N VAL A 77 -7.32 0.20 -22.17
CA VAL A 77 -6.09 -0.61 -22.11
C VAL A 77 -6.04 -1.60 -23.27
N VAL A 78 -7.14 -2.26 -23.61
CA VAL A 78 -7.18 -3.17 -24.77
C VAL A 78 -6.90 -2.42 -26.07
N ALA A 79 -7.53 -1.26 -26.28
CA ALA A 79 -7.32 -0.46 -27.48
C ALA A 79 -5.86 0.02 -27.61
N THR A 80 -5.26 0.50 -26.52
CA THR A 80 -3.86 0.93 -26.50
C THR A 80 -2.90 -0.25 -26.66
N ALA A 81 -3.18 -1.40 -26.03
CA ALA A 81 -2.38 -2.61 -26.20
C ALA A 81 -2.34 -3.09 -27.66
N ILE A 82 -3.47 -3.05 -28.37
CA ILE A 82 -3.52 -3.38 -29.81
C ILE A 82 -2.65 -2.41 -30.62
N ASN A 83 -2.76 -1.11 -30.36
CA ASN A 83 -1.94 -0.11 -31.07
C ASN A 83 -0.44 -0.31 -30.79
N THR A 84 -0.05 -0.44 -29.52
CA THR A 84 1.34 -0.67 -29.13
C THR A 84 1.87 -1.98 -29.69
N TYR A 85 1.06 -3.03 -29.77
CA TYR A 85 1.47 -4.31 -30.37
C TYR A 85 1.89 -4.14 -31.84
N PHE A 86 1.12 -3.39 -32.64
CA PHE A 86 1.49 -3.17 -34.05
C PHE A 86 2.77 -2.36 -34.19
N VAL A 87 2.92 -1.28 -33.42
CA VAL A 87 4.13 -0.46 -33.44
C VAL A 87 5.35 -1.27 -32.97
N GLU A 88 5.19 -2.07 -31.92
CA GLU A 88 6.28 -2.90 -31.40
C GLU A 88 6.65 -4.04 -32.37
N ALA A 89 5.70 -4.58 -33.13
CA ALA A 89 5.99 -5.57 -34.18
C ALA A 89 6.85 -4.97 -35.31
N GLU A 90 6.63 -3.69 -35.66
CA GLU A 90 7.50 -2.97 -36.60
C GLU A 90 8.89 -2.71 -36.02
N HIS A 91 8.97 -2.28 -34.75
CA HIS A 91 10.25 -2.11 -34.06
C HIS A 91 11.02 -3.43 -33.92
N ALA A 92 10.34 -4.55 -33.68
CA ALA A 92 10.97 -5.87 -33.61
C ALA A 92 11.65 -6.23 -34.94
N LYS A 93 10.95 -6.06 -36.07
CA LYS A 93 11.53 -6.27 -37.40
C LYS A 93 12.70 -5.33 -37.69
N HIS A 94 12.60 -4.07 -37.28
CA HIS A 94 13.71 -3.12 -37.42
C HIS A 94 14.93 -3.59 -36.63
N ARG A 95 14.76 -4.06 -35.39
CA ARG A 95 15.88 -4.58 -34.59
C ARG A 95 16.49 -5.84 -35.20
N GLU A 96 15.69 -6.74 -35.78
CA GLU A 96 16.17 -7.89 -36.55
C GLU A 96 16.99 -7.46 -37.78
N HIS A 97 16.59 -6.41 -38.49
CA HIS A 97 17.42 -5.88 -39.59
C HIS A 97 18.78 -5.38 -39.06
N LEU A 98 18.77 -4.61 -37.96
CA LEU A 98 20.00 -4.08 -37.37
C LEU A 98 20.99 -5.17 -36.95
N THR A 99 20.54 -6.36 -36.52
CA THR A 99 21.47 -7.43 -36.10
C THR A 99 22.42 -7.89 -37.21
N HIS A 100 22.03 -7.71 -38.47
CA HIS A 100 22.81 -8.15 -39.62
C HIS A 100 23.72 -7.05 -40.20
N VAL A 101 23.56 -5.80 -39.74
CA VAL A 101 24.42 -4.68 -40.16
C VAL A 101 25.80 -4.84 -39.52
N PRO A 102 26.90 -4.88 -40.31
CA PRO A 102 28.24 -4.99 -39.77
C PRO A 102 28.68 -3.69 -39.09
N ASP A 103 29.58 -3.78 -38.10
CA ASP A 103 30.05 -2.62 -37.33
C ASP A 103 30.80 -1.59 -38.21
N SER A 104 31.38 -2.01 -39.34
CA SER A 104 32.01 -1.11 -40.31
C SER A 104 31.02 -0.17 -41.01
N GLU A 105 29.75 -0.56 -41.11
CA GLU A 105 28.66 0.26 -41.68
C GLU A 105 27.88 1.01 -40.60
N TRP A 106 28.17 0.73 -39.31
CA TRP A 106 27.54 1.42 -38.21
C TRP A 106 28.04 2.87 -38.13
N PRO A 107 27.16 3.86 -37.96
CA PRO A 107 27.59 5.24 -37.80
C PRO A 107 28.53 5.39 -36.60
N LEU A 108 29.65 6.08 -36.81
CA LEU A 108 30.56 6.39 -35.70
C LEU A 108 29.87 7.30 -34.69
N ASP A 109 30.07 6.99 -33.41
CA ASP A 109 29.53 7.77 -32.30
C ASP A 109 30.13 9.19 -32.27
N TYR A 110 29.30 10.18 -31.93
CA TYR A 110 29.80 11.53 -31.64
C TYR A 110 30.61 11.54 -30.34
N GLU A 111 31.48 12.54 -30.16
CA GLU A 111 32.36 12.66 -28.97
C GLU A 111 31.62 12.61 -27.62
N PHE A 112 30.35 13.05 -27.59
CA PHE A 112 29.53 13.05 -26.38
C PHE A 112 28.76 11.74 -26.15
N GLN A 113 28.73 10.85 -27.14
CA GLN A 113 28.09 9.54 -27.05
C GLN A 113 29.10 8.52 -26.52
N ASN A 114 28.59 7.52 -25.79
CA ASN A 114 29.39 6.44 -25.22
C ASN A 114 30.68 6.84 -24.44
N ILE A 115 30.72 8.05 -23.86
CA ILE A 115 31.86 8.49 -23.04
C ILE A 115 32.08 7.53 -21.87
N ARG A 116 33.36 7.18 -21.63
CA ARG A 116 33.83 6.47 -20.43
C ARG A 116 35.02 7.22 -19.83
N THR A 117 34.80 7.94 -18.73
CA THR A 117 35.88 8.58 -17.97
C THR A 117 36.58 7.58 -17.04
N LYS A 118 35.82 6.62 -16.52
CA LYS A 118 36.28 5.43 -15.80
C LYS A 118 35.43 4.26 -16.26
N ASN A 119 36.05 3.09 -16.36
CA ASN A 119 35.33 1.86 -16.69
C ASN A 119 34.38 1.48 -15.55
N PHE A 120 33.28 0.82 -15.89
CA PHE A 120 32.43 0.18 -14.91
C PHE A 120 33.21 -0.90 -14.14
N PHE A 121 32.84 -1.13 -12.88
CA PHE A 121 33.52 -2.08 -12.00
C PHE A 121 33.04 -3.54 -12.19
N TRP A 122 32.17 -3.79 -13.18
CA TRP A 122 31.64 -5.11 -13.51
C TRP A 122 31.81 -5.43 -15.00
N GLY A 123 31.69 -6.72 -15.34
CA GLY A 123 31.75 -7.18 -16.72
C GLY A 123 33.08 -6.82 -17.39
N ASP A 124 33.00 -6.27 -18.60
CA ASP A 124 34.14 -5.77 -19.38
C ASP A 124 34.46 -4.29 -19.10
N GLY A 125 33.69 -3.65 -18.21
CA GLY A 125 33.85 -2.25 -17.85
C GLY A 125 33.25 -1.24 -18.85
N ASP A 126 32.62 -1.69 -19.94
CA ASP A 126 32.09 -0.81 -20.98
C ASP A 126 30.56 -0.81 -21.04
N LYS A 127 29.93 -1.97 -20.75
CA LYS A 127 28.49 -2.16 -20.88
C LYS A 127 27.71 -1.76 -19.61
N THR A 128 26.61 -1.05 -19.81
CA THR A 128 25.67 -0.68 -18.74
C THR A 128 24.79 -1.86 -18.31
N LEU A 129 24.00 -1.69 -17.23
CA LEU A 129 23.11 -2.75 -16.71
C LEU A 129 22.05 -3.21 -17.73
N PHE A 130 21.52 -2.26 -18.53
CA PHE A 130 20.52 -2.52 -19.57
C PHE A 130 21.14 -2.31 -20.96
N TRP A 131 22.33 -2.86 -21.17
CA TRP A 131 23.02 -2.80 -22.46
C TRP A 131 22.45 -3.83 -23.44
N ASN A 132 21.93 -3.37 -24.58
CA ASN A 132 21.55 -4.23 -25.69
C ASN A 132 22.58 -4.07 -26.82
N PRO A 133 23.38 -5.12 -27.14
CA PRO A 133 24.45 -5.03 -28.13
C PRO A 133 23.95 -4.77 -29.56
N ILE A 134 22.66 -4.94 -29.84
CA ILE A 134 22.09 -4.69 -31.17
C ILE A 134 21.97 -3.19 -31.42
N VAL A 135 21.51 -2.43 -30.41
CA VAL A 135 21.14 -1.01 -30.54
C VAL A 135 22.12 -0.07 -29.86
N ASN A 136 22.76 -0.54 -28.78
CA ASN A 136 23.80 0.20 -28.08
C ASN A 136 25.12 -0.45 -28.48
N ARG A 137 25.67 -0.07 -29.63
CA ARG A 137 27.02 -0.50 -30.03
C ARG A 137 28.01 0.57 -29.60
N HIS A 138 29.21 0.15 -29.25
CA HIS A 138 30.32 1.06 -28.98
C HIS A 138 31.41 0.77 -30.00
N VAL A 139 31.20 1.28 -31.22
CA VAL A 139 32.09 1.07 -32.35
C VAL A 139 33.22 2.08 -32.25
N LYS A 140 34.45 1.59 -32.12
CA LYS A 140 35.64 2.43 -32.08
C LYS A 140 36.18 2.59 -33.50
N PRO A 141 36.56 3.80 -33.93
CA PRO A 141 37.27 3.96 -35.21
C PRO A 141 38.58 3.16 -35.15
N GLU A 142 38.83 2.33 -36.17
CA GLU A 142 40.07 1.57 -36.33
C GLU A 142 41.28 2.48 -36.60
#